data_AF-X1KMD2-F1
#
_entry.id   AF-X1KMD2-F1
#
_cell.length_a   1.000
_cell.length_b   1.000
_cell.length_c   1.000
_cell.angle_alpha   90.00
_cell.angle_beta   90.00
_cell.angle_gamma   90.00
#
_symmetry.space_group_name_H-M   'P 1'
#
loop_
_entity.id
_entity.type
_entity.pdbx_description
1 polymer ?
#
loop_
_entity_poly.entity_id
_entity_poly.type
_entity_poly.pdbx_seq_one_letter_code
_entity_poly.pdbx_strand_id
1 'polypeptide(L)'
;YYSDSDGNDFSTVDSIAVELISQVEEIEDLAADSLIKDVVVDVGITNLVLAELYANSEMEISISIKYFNYIPTFWPNDNYPKIILFNVDFQKNGSEWEITSMEEI
;
A
#
# COMPACT_ATOMS: atom_id res chain seq x y z
N TYR A 1 -5.23 -13.69 1.17
CA TYR A 1 -6.57 -13.17 0.86
C TYR A 1 -6.60 -11.73 1.32
N TYR A 2 -6.92 -10.81 0.43
CA TYR A 2 -7.00 -9.35 0.66
C TYR A 2 -8.34 -8.83 0.14
N SER A 3 -8.92 -7.83 0.79
CA SER A 3 -10.12 -7.13 0.37
C SER A 3 -9.87 -5.63 0.52
N ASP A 4 -10.07 -4.85 -0.55
CA ASP A 4 -9.88 -3.40 -0.53
C ASP A 4 -11.13 -2.66 -0.01
N SER A 5 -11.00 -1.36 0.25
CA SER A 5 -12.11 -0.52 0.71
C SER A 5 -13.29 -0.41 -0.28
N ASP A 6 -13.06 -0.76 -1.55
CA ASP A 6 -14.06 -0.74 -2.63
C ASP A 6 -14.77 -2.10 -2.81
N GLY A 7 -14.39 -3.11 -2.01
CA GLY A 7 -14.98 -4.44 -2.00
C GLY A 7 -14.41 -5.40 -3.04
N ASN A 8 -13.23 -5.12 -3.59
CA ASN A 8 -12.51 -6.04 -4.46
C ASN A 8 -11.71 -7.04 -3.64
N ASP A 9 -11.85 -8.33 -3.98
CA ASP A 9 -11.15 -9.42 -3.30
C ASP A 9 -9.98 -9.96 -4.14
N PHE A 10 -8.84 -10.09 -3.49
CA PHE A 10 -7.56 -10.48 -4.06
C PHE A 10 -7.06 -11.77 -3.41
N SER A 11 -6.85 -12.79 -4.23
CA SER A 11 -6.60 -14.15 -3.76
C SER A 11 -5.14 -14.41 -3.38
N THR A 12 -4.18 -13.64 -3.90
CA THR A 12 -2.74 -13.84 -3.66
C THR A 12 -2.03 -12.55 -3.26
N VAL A 13 -0.91 -12.65 -2.53
CA VAL A 13 -0.09 -11.48 -2.17
C VAL A 13 0.46 -10.78 -3.41
N ASP A 14 0.79 -11.53 -4.47
CA ASP A 14 1.21 -10.96 -5.76
C ASP A 14 0.15 -10.02 -6.34
N SER A 15 -1.13 -10.34 -6.20
CA SER A 15 -2.21 -9.47 -6.67
C SER A 15 -2.34 -8.17 -5.87
N ILE A 16 -1.91 -8.15 -4.60
CA ILE A 16 -1.80 -6.93 -3.78
C ILE A 16 -0.66 -6.05 -4.29
N ALA A 17 0.50 -6.65 -4.54
CA ALA A 17 1.66 -5.93 -5.08
C ALA A 17 1.35 -5.33 -6.46
N VAL A 18 0.61 -6.06 -7.31
CA VAL A 18 0.16 -5.56 -8.61
C VAL A 18 -0.78 -4.37 -8.46
N GLU A 19 -1.73 -4.41 -7.54
CA GLU A 19 -2.65 -3.29 -7.30
C GLU A 19 -1.92 -2.05 -6.78
N LEU A 20 -1.03 -2.21 -5.81
CA LEU A 20 -0.20 -1.11 -5.30
C LEU A 20 0.70 -0.52 -6.39
N ILE A 21 1.29 -1.36 -7.24
CA ILE A 21 2.08 -0.90 -8.38
C ILE A 21 1.20 -0.18 -9.39
N SER A 22 -0.01 -0.67 -9.67
CA SER A 22 -0.97 -0.02 -10.58
C SER A 22 -1.37 1.37 -10.08
N GLN A 23 -1.60 1.52 -8.77
CA GLN A 23 -1.87 2.83 -8.17
C GLN A 23 -0.67 3.78 -8.29
N VAL A 24 0.56 3.26 -8.15
CA VAL A 24 1.77 4.05 -8.39
C VAL A 24 1.92 4.41 -9.88
N GLU A 25 1.66 3.50 -10.80
CA GLU A 25 1.70 3.76 -12.25
C GLU A 25 0.67 4.81 -12.68
N GLU A 26 -0.54 4.78 -12.12
CA GLU A 26 -1.56 5.81 -12.36
C GLU A 26 -1.07 7.20 -11.89
N ILE A 27 -0.41 7.26 -10.73
CA ILE A 27 0.24 8.49 -10.26
C ILE A 27 1.37 8.92 -11.21
N GLU A 28 2.18 7.98 -11.71
CA GLU A 28 3.27 8.27 -12.65
C GLU A 28 2.77 8.75 -14.02
N ASP A 29 1.65 8.24 -14.51
CA ASP A 29 1.02 8.71 -15.75
C ASP A 29 0.49 10.15 -15.57
N LEU A 30 -0.08 10.45 -14.39
CA LEU A 30 -0.39 11.84 -14.00
C LEU A 30 0.90 12.70 -13.84
N ALA A 31 2.02 12.09 -13.47
CA ALA A 31 3.35 12.71 -13.35
C ALA A 31 3.97 13.10 -14.68
N ALA A 32 3.66 12.35 -15.74
CA ALA A 32 4.21 12.55 -17.08
C ALA A 32 3.92 13.95 -17.64
N ASP A 33 2.95 14.69 -17.05
CA ASP A 33 2.66 16.10 -17.35
C ASP A 33 3.64 17.12 -16.70
N SER A 34 4.80 16.66 -16.19
CA SER A 34 5.97 17.43 -15.73
C SER A 34 5.87 18.22 -14.42
N LEU A 35 4.74 18.15 -13.71
CA LEU A 35 4.52 18.94 -12.48
C LEU A 35 4.83 18.15 -11.18
N ILE A 36 4.90 16.83 -11.25
CA ILE A 36 5.32 15.98 -10.14
C ILE A 36 6.84 15.97 -10.05
N LYS A 37 7.34 16.23 -8.85
CA LYS A 37 8.76 16.21 -8.51
C LYS A 37 9.21 14.85 -8.00
N ASP A 38 8.36 14.21 -7.20
CA ASP A 38 8.72 13.03 -6.43
C ASP A 38 7.45 12.26 -6.04
N VAL A 39 7.50 10.94 -6.13
CA VAL A 39 6.50 10.04 -5.56
C VAL A 39 7.24 9.19 -4.52
N VAL A 40 6.80 9.28 -3.28
CA VAL A 40 7.41 8.56 -2.15
C VAL A 40 6.39 7.56 -1.62
N VAL A 41 6.78 6.28 -1.63
CA VAL A 41 6.02 5.19 -1.04
C VAL A 41 6.80 4.68 0.17
N ASP A 42 6.22 4.89 1.35
CA ASP A 42 6.75 4.41 2.62
C ASP A 42 5.92 3.22 3.09
N VAL A 43 6.59 2.12 3.48
CA VAL A 43 5.93 0.93 4.05
C VAL A 43 6.46 0.71 5.46
N GLY A 44 5.55 0.68 6.43
CA GLY A 44 5.85 0.46 7.84
C GLY A 44 5.11 -0.77 8.38
N ILE A 45 5.76 -1.49 9.30
CA ILE A 45 5.10 -2.52 10.12
C ILE A 45 5.15 -2.05 11.57
N THR A 46 3.98 -1.97 12.19
CA THR A 46 3.78 -1.56 13.59
C THR A 46 3.03 -2.64 14.36
N ASN A 47 3.05 -2.55 15.69
CA ASN A 47 2.27 -3.45 16.56
C ASN A 47 2.52 -4.96 16.32
N LEU A 48 3.73 -5.34 15.89
CA LEU A 48 4.10 -6.73 15.67
C LEU A 48 4.04 -7.54 16.97
N VAL A 49 3.14 -8.52 17.03
CA VAL A 49 3.07 -9.51 18.11
C VAL A 49 3.52 -10.86 17.57
N LEU A 50 4.52 -11.44 18.23
CA LEU A 50 5.09 -12.74 17.87
C LEU A 50 4.61 -13.85 18.80
N ALA A 51 4.13 -14.94 18.23
CA ALA A 51 3.95 -16.24 18.87
C ALA A 51 4.82 -17.30 18.14
N GLU A 52 4.97 -18.50 18.69
CA GLU A 52 5.95 -19.49 18.18
C GLU A 52 5.84 -19.77 16.66
N LEU A 53 4.61 -19.92 16.16
CA LEU A 53 4.33 -20.25 14.75
C LEU A 53 3.50 -19.20 14.02
N TYR A 54 3.08 -18.15 14.72
CA TYR A 54 2.16 -17.14 14.21
C TYR A 54 2.64 -15.76 14.62
N ALA A 55 2.41 -14.76 13.77
CA ALA A 55 2.58 -13.37 14.14
C ALA A 55 1.44 -12.54 13.55
N ASN A 56 1.15 -11.40 14.16
CA ASN A 56 0.28 -10.41 13.55
C ASN A 56 0.87 -9.02 13.71
N SER A 57 0.52 -8.12 12.81
CA SER A 57 0.96 -6.73 12.84
C SER A 57 -0.04 -5.82 12.15
N GLU A 58 0.16 -4.52 12.30
CA GLU A 58 -0.41 -3.53 11.41
C GLU A 58 0.64 -3.14 10.36
N MET A 59 0.24 -3.06 9.10
CA MET A 59 1.05 -2.56 8.00
C MET A 59 0.47 -1.24 7.52
N GLU A 60 1.30 -0.22 7.44
CA GLU A 60 0.94 1.09 6.89
C GLU A 60 1.68 1.26 5.56
N ILE A 61 0.93 1.58 4.51
CA ILE A 61 1.46 2.00 3.22
C ILE A 61 1.08 3.47 3.03
N SER A 62 2.08 4.34 3.05
CA SER A 62 1.94 5.78 2.91
C SER A 62 2.47 6.20 1.55
N ILE A 63 1.59 6.66 0.67
CA ILE A 63 1.92 7.18 -0.66
C ILE A 63 1.80 8.70 -0.61
N SER A 64 2.90 9.40 -0.86
CA SER A 64 2.94 10.86 -0.87
C SER A 64 3.57 11.38 -2.16
N ILE A 65 3.05 12.51 -2.63
CA ILE A 65 3.51 13.12 -3.88
C ILE A 65 4.00 14.53 -3.57
N LYS A 66 5.16 14.89 -4.10
CA LYS A 66 5.71 16.26 -4.02
C LYS A 66 5.59 16.93 -5.39
N TYR A 67 5.15 18.19 -5.38
CA TYR A 67 4.96 19.00 -6.59
C TYR A 67 5.93 20.18 -6.64
N PHE A 68 6.16 20.73 -7.84
CA PHE A 68 7.04 21.87 -8.08
C PHE A 68 6.42 23.27 -7.79
N ASN A 69 5.42 23.36 -6.90
CA ASN A 69 4.74 24.59 -6.41
C ASN A 69 3.37 24.95 -7.03
N TYR A 70 2.79 24.15 -7.94
CA TYR A 70 1.44 24.41 -8.46
C TYR A 70 0.69 23.10 -8.73
N ILE A 71 -0.50 22.95 -8.15
CA ILE A 71 -1.43 21.84 -8.43
C ILE A 71 -2.44 22.38 -9.45
N PRO A 72 -2.50 21.84 -10.68
CA PRO A 72 -3.47 22.28 -11.66
C PRO A 72 -4.90 22.06 -11.19
N THR A 73 -5.81 22.98 -11.49
CA THR A 73 -7.23 22.86 -11.09
C THR A 73 -7.98 21.73 -11.81
N PHE A 74 -7.37 21.11 -12.83
CA PHE A 74 -7.91 19.97 -13.56
C PHE A 74 -7.40 18.63 -13.02
N TRP A 75 -6.39 18.64 -12.15
CA TRP A 75 -5.97 17.43 -11.46
C TRP A 75 -7.12 16.95 -10.60
N PRO A 76 -7.34 15.63 -10.53
CA PRO A 76 -8.30 15.10 -9.59
C PRO A 76 -7.87 15.57 -8.19
N ASN A 77 -8.85 15.92 -7.36
CA ASN A 77 -8.62 16.45 -6.02
C ASN A 77 -8.09 15.35 -5.07
N ASP A 78 -7.47 14.31 -5.63
CA ASP A 78 -7.18 13.05 -4.99
C ASP A 78 -6.12 13.27 -3.93
N ASN A 79 -6.66 13.34 -2.71
CA ASN A 79 -6.26 13.02 -1.34
C ASN A 79 -4.83 12.53 -1.02
N TYR A 80 -3.81 12.76 -1.85
CA TYR A 80 -2.43 12.48 -1.46
C TYR A 80 -1.96 13.50 -0.41
N PRO A 81 -1.36 13.05 0.71
CA PRO A 81 -0.88 11.68 0.97
C PRO A 81 -2.01 10.67 1.25
N LYS A 82 -1.97 9.54 0.54
CA LYS A 82 -2.86 8.40 0.74
C LYS A 82 -2.18 7.45 1.73
N ILE A 83 -2.89 7.10 2.78
CA ILE A 83 -2.45 6.13 3.78
C ILE A 83 -3.40 4.95 3.70
N ILE A 84 -2.86 3.75 3.50
CA ILE A 84 -3.62 2.50 3.51
C ILE A 84 -3.09 1.68 4.68
N LEU A 85 -4.01 1.25 5.55
CA LEU A 85 -3.68 0.49 6.74
C LEU A 85 -4.20 -0.94 6.58
N PHE A 86 -3.39 -1.91 7.01
CA PHE A 86 -3.75 -3.32 6.97
C PHE A 86 -3.50 -4.00 8.30
N ASN A 87 -4.39 -4.90 8.69
CA ASN A 87 -4.06 -5.98 9.60
C ASN A 87 -3.39 -7.10 8.79
N VAL A 88 -2.24 -7.59 9.26
CA VAL A 88 -1.45 -8.61 8.55
C VAL A 88 -1.17 -9.77 9.49
N ASP A 89 -1.55 -10.99 9.09
CA ASP A 89 -1.14 -12.20 9.79
C ASP A 89 -0.01 -12.91 9.04
N PHE A 90 0.93 -13.44 9.81
CA PHE A 90 2.05 -14.24 9.33
C PHE A 90 2.01 -15.64 9.92
N GLN A 91 2.46 -16.61 9.15
CA GLN A 91 2.69 -17.97 9.60
C GLN A 91 4.11 -18.40 9.27
N LYS A 92 4.73 -19.11 10.20
CA LYS A 92 6.08 -19.64 10.01
C LYS A 92 6.02 -20.92 9.17
N ASN A 93 6.70 -20.94 8.04
CA ASN A 93 6.89 -22.11 7.18
C ASN A 93 8.36 -22.55 7.24
N GLY A 94 8.66 -23.53 8.09
CA GLY A 94 10.04 -23.95 8.34
C GLY A 94 10.84 -22.85 9.05
N SER A 95 11.82 -22.27 8.36
CA SER A 95 12.65 -21.17 8.84
C SER A 95 12.18 -19.79 8.40
N GLU A 96 11.23 -19.71 7.47
CA GLU A 96 10.77 -18.48 6.84
C GLU A 96 9.39 -18.07 7.37
N TRP A 97 9.11 -16.77 7.34
CA TRP A 97 7.80 -16.22 7.68
C TRP A 97 7.09 -15.81 6.40
N GLU A 98 5.83 -16.20 6.28
CA GLU A 98 5.00 -15.88 5.12
C GLU A 98 3.77 -15.10 5.57
N ILE A 99 3.34 -14.13 4.78
CA ILE A 99 2.05 -13.45 4.98
C ILE A 99 0.93 -14.41 4.57
N THR A 100 0.00 -14.65 5.47
CA THR A 100 -1.16 -15.53 5.23
C THR A 100 -2.45 -14.76 4.96
N SER A 101 -2.58 -13.57 5.53
CA SER A 101 -3.74 -12.68 5.37
C SER A 101 -3.29 -11.22 5.40
N MET A 102 -4.05 -10.36 4.73
CA MET A 102 -3.89 -8.92 4.77
C MET A 102 -5.28 -8.30 4.60
N GLU A 103 -5.76 -7.56 5.58
CA GLU A 103 -7.11 -6.99 5.58
C GLU A 103 -7.01 -5.47 5.76
N GLU A 104 -7.56 -4.69 4.84
CA GLU A 104 -7.55 -3.22 4.93
C GLU A 104 -8.50 -2.72 6.03
N ILE A 105 -8.11 -1.62 6.69
CA ILE A 105 -8.81 -1.03 7.84
C ILE A 105 -9.48 0.28 7.46
#